data_AF-A0AA85ACY4-F1
#
_entry.id   AF-A0AA85ACY4-F1
#
_cell.length_a   1.000
_cell.length_b   1.000
_cell.length_c   1.000
_cell.angle_alpha   90.00
_cell.angle_beta   90.00
_cell.angle_gamma   90.00
#
_symmetry.space_group_name_H-M   'P 1'
#
loop_
_entity.id
_entity.type
_entity.pdbx_description
1 polymer ?
#
loop_
_entity_poly.entity_id
_entity_poly.type
_entity_poly.pdbx_seq_one_letter_code
_entity_poly.pdbx_strand_id
1 'polypeptide(L)'
;MKSGDARVSLIGFPSVGKSTLLNSLTSTHSECASYEFTTLTCIPGVIEYKGANIQLLDLPGIIEGASQGKGRGRQVIAVARTADLVLMMLDATKPDVHRKLLENELEAVGIRLNKNKPNIYFKQKKTGGLKITSMVPLTKINEKMTQMILQEYKIFNAEVIFREDSTPDEFIDVVVGGRVYLACLYVYNKIDQISLQEVDRLARQPHSVVVSCNLKLNLDYLLEKLWDYLNLIQVFTKKRGQKPDLDEGIILRNGSTVEHICHSIHRSLASQCKCALVWGTSVKFSPQHVGLNHVLHHHDVVQIVKK
;
A
#
# COMPACT_ATOMS: atom_id res chain seq x y z
N MET A 1 8.17 -16.16 -0.78
CA MET A 1 7.45 -15.85 0.48
C MET A 1 7.85 -14.45 0.88
N LYS A 2 6.90 -13.60 1.29
CA LYS A 2 7.17 -12.21 1.69
C LYS A 2 7.93 -12.26 3.02
N SER A 3 9.10 -11.61 3.10
CA SER A 3 9.98 -11.60 4.28
C SER A 3 9.61 -10.48 5.28
N GLY A 4 8.33 -10.42 5.66
CA GLY A 4 7.74 -9.40 6.54
C GLY A 4 6.21 -9.39 6.40
N ASP A 5 5.49 -9.04 7.46
CA ASP A 5 4.01 -9.05 7.51
C ASP A 5 3.42 -7.94 6.64
N ALA A 6 4.14 -6.82 6.55
CA ALA A 6 3.84 -5.68 5.69
C ALA A 6 5.11 -5.08 5.09
N ARG A 7 4.97 -4.41 3.93
CA ARG A 7 6.05 -3.69 3.26
C ARG A 7 5.69 -2.23 3.08
N VAL A 8 6.51 -1.35 3.63
CA VAL A 8 6.39 0.10 3.50
C VAL A 8 7.55 0.60 2.66
N SER A 9 7.27 1.37 1.61
CA SER A 9 8.30 1.99 0.79
C SER A 9 8.58 3.40 1.26
N LEU A 10 9.81 3.67 1.68
CA LEU A 10 10.29 5.00 2.06
C LEU A 10 10.73 5.78 0.82
N ILE A 11 10.20 6.98 0.66
CA ILE A 11 10.51 7.89 -0.45
C ILE A 11 10.77 9.28 0.12
N GLY A 12 11.74 10.01 -0.41
CA GLY A 12 11.99 11.39 -0.01
C GLY A 12 13.37 11.87 -0.48
N PHE A 13 13.54 13.17 -0.70
CA PHE A 13 14.79 13.74 -1.20
C PHE A 13 16.00 13.35 -0.34
N PRO A 14 17.23 13.40 -0.88
CA PRO A 14 18.43 13.37 -0.04
C PRO A 14 18.31 14.40 1.11
N SER A 15 18.89 14.08 2.27
CA SER A 15 18.99 15.00 3.42
C SER A 15 17.66 15.43 4.10
N VAL A 16 16.52 14.79 3.78
CA VAL A 16 15.26 14.97 4.54
C VAL A 16 15.20 14.17 5.85
N GLY A 17 16.21 13.31 6.11
CA GLY A 17 16.29 12.50 7.34
C GLY A 17 15.85 11.05 7.21
N LYS A 18 15.77 10.49 5.99
CA LYS A 18 15.41 9.07 5.73
C LYS A 18 16.23 8.08 6.54
N SER A 19 17.55 8.19 6.48
CA SER A 19 18.47 7.30 7.21
C SER A 19 18.31 7.46 8.71
N THR A 20 18.13 8.69 9.21
CA THR A 20 17.87 8.95 10.63
C THR A 20 16.56 8.30 11.09
N LEU A 21 15.50 8.38 10.28
CA LEU A 21 14.22 7.73 10.58
C LEU A 21 14.36 6.20 10.59
N LEU A 22 15.01 5.64 9.58
CA LEU A 22 15.33 4.21 9.51
C LEU A 22 16.04 3.76 10.79
N ASN A 23 17.16 4.40 11.13
CA ASN A 23 17.94 4.04 12.32
C ASN A 23 17.16 4.23 13.64
N SER A 24 16.20 5.16 13.68
CA SER A 24 15.43 5.42 14.89
C SER A 24 14.27 4.45 15.10
N LEU A 25 13.70 3.91 14.01
CA LEU A 25 12.53 3.02 14.07
C LEU A 25 12.88 1.54 13.94
N THR A 26 14.04 1.19 13.39
CA THR A 26 14.38 -0.21 13.13
C THR A 26 15.12 -0.84 14.31
N SER A 27 14.65 -2.01 14.75
CA SER A 27 15.29 -2.82 15.79
C SER A 27 16.57 -3.50 15.30
N THR A 28 16.67 -3.75 13.98
CA THR A 28 17.81 -4.41 13.33
C THR A 28 18.21 -3.68 12.05
N HIS A 29 19.47 -3.28 11.95
CA HIS A 29 20.11 -3.04 10.65
C HIS A 29 20.44 -4.40 10.04
N SER A 30 19.58 -4.91 9.16
CA SER A 30 19.96 -6.11 8.40
C SER A 30 21.08 -5.71 7.46
N GLU A 31 22.31 -6.16 7.74
CA GLU A 31 23.36 -6.22 6.73
C GLU A 31 22.81 -6.92 5.49
N CYS A 32 23.15 -6.37 4.32
CA CYS A 32 22.65 -6.71 3.00
C CYS A 32 22.25 -8.19 2.83
N ALA A 33 20.96 -8.49 2.98
CA ALA A 33 20.43 -9.76 2.52
C ALA A 33 20.38 -9.69 0.98
N SER A 34 21.34 -10.37 0.36
CA SER A 34 21.44 -10.64 -1.08
C SER A 34 20.23 -11.45 -1.56
N TYR A 35 19.08 -10.80 -1.66
CA TYR A 35 17.97 -11.33 -2.44
C TYR A 35 18.31 -11.10 -3.92
N GLU A 36 18.43 -12.19 -4.69
CA GLU A 36 18.97 -12.29 -6.07
C GLU A 36 18.29 -11.42 -7.16
N PHE A 37 17.51 -10.40 -6.81
CA PHE A 37 16.80 -9.56 -7.78
C PHE A 37 16.86 -8.05 -7.50
N THR A 38 17.59 -7.56 -6.49
CA THR A 38 17.69 -6.12 -6.21
C THR A 38 18.98 -5.53 -6.77
N THR A 39 18.92 -4.97 -7.98
CA THR A 39 20.01 -4.15 -8.56
C THR A 39 20.08 -2.73 -7.99
N LEU A 40 19.18 -2.39 -7.07
CA LEU A 40 19.23 -1.17 -6.28
C LEU A 40 19.60 -1.56 -4.86
N THR A 41 20.62 -0.89 -4.31
CA THR A 41 21.06 -0.97 -2.92
C THR A 41 19.95 -0.47 -1.98
N CYS A 42 18.85 -1.20 -1.89
CA CYS A 42 17.83 -0.99 -0.87
C CYS A 42 18.40 -1.53 0.45
N ILE A 43 18.50 -0.68 1.47
CA ILE A 43 18.80 -1.12 2.84
C ILE A 43 17.43 -1.42 3.48
N PRO A 44 17.06 -2.70 3.67
CA PRO A 44 15.82 -3.04 4.35
C PRO A 44 15.97 -2.81 5.86
N GLY A 45 15.09 -2.00 6.43
CA GLY A 45 14.88 -1.91 7.87
C GLY A 45 13.70 -2.77 8.30
N VAL A 46 13.76 -3.38 9.49
CA VAL A 46 12.58 -4.05 10.09
C VAL A 46 12.16 -3.29 11.33
N ILE A 47 10.89 -2.90 11.36
CA ILE A 47 10.22 -2.28 12.50
C ILE A 47 9.34 -3.37 13.14
N GLU A 48 9.53 -3.60 14.43
CA GLU A 48 8.66 -4.47 15.21
C GLU A 48 7.62 -3.60 15.93
N TYR A 49 6.34 -3.79 15.61
CA TYR A 49 5.26 -3.01 16.22
C TYR A 49 4.01 -3.88 16.40
N LYS A 50 3.50 -3.95 17.65
CA LYS A 50 2.33 -4.77 18.03
C LYS A 50 2.43 -6.23 17.56
N GLY A 51 3.63 -6.82 17.66
CA GLY A 51 3.91 -8.20 17.24
C GLY A 51 4.01 -8.40 15.72
N ALA A 52 3.91 -7.35 14.91
CA ALA A 52 4.14 -7.42 13.47
C ALA A 52 5.53 -6.94 13.09
N ASN A 53 6.11 -7.62 12.09
CA ASN A 53 7.35 -7.23 11.44
C ASN A 53 7.04 -6.44 10.16
N ILE A 54 7.24 -5.13 10.23
CA ILE A 54 7.01 -4.20 9.12
C ILE A 54 8.34 -3.92 8.45
N GLN A 55 8.45 -4.34 7.18
CA GLN A 55 9.64 -4.14 6.37
C GLN A 55 9.62 -2.75 5.74
N LEU A 56 10.59 -1.90 6.08
CA LEU A 56 10.79 -0.59 5.48
C LEU A 56 11.83 -0.71 4.35
N LEU A 57 11.41 -0.37 3.13
CA LEU A 57 12.21 -0.44 1.91
C LEU A 57 12.55 0.97 1.46
N ASP A 58 13.82 1.36 1.53
CA ASP A 58 14.26 2.61 0.89
C ASP A 58 14.22 2.44 -0.63
N LEU A 59 13.67 3.41 -1.36
CA LEU A 59 13.63 3.42 -2.83
C LEU A 59 14.65 4.43 -3.39
N PRO A 60 15.97 4.13 -3.35
CA PRO A 60 16.98 4.99 -3.95
C PRO A 60 16.82 4.93 -5.48
N GLY A 61 16.40 6.04 -6.09
CA GLY A 61 16.38 6.16 -7.56
C GLY A 61 15.12 6.74 -8.18
N ILE A 62 14.06 7.01 -7.41
CA ILE A 62 12.87 7.72 -7.92
C ILE A 62 13.24 9.18 -8.27
N ILE A 63 14.12 9.77 -7.46
CA ILE A 63 14.31 11.22 -7.33
C ILE A 63 15.36 11.82 -8.29
N GLU A 64 16.27 10.99 -8.82
CA GLU A 64 17.41 11.51 -9.60
C GLU A 64 17.59 10.87 -10.97
N GLY A 65 16.75 9.90 -11.36
CA GLY A 65 17.02 9.14 -12.60
C GLY A 65 15.87 8.36 -13.22
N ALA A 66 14.63 8.51 -12.75
CA ALA A 66 13.48 7.82 -13.34
C ALA A 66 13.15 8.34 -14.75
N SER A 67 13.40 9.62 -15.03
CA SER A 67 13.11 10.23 -16.35
C SER A 67 14.19 9.98 -17.43
N GLN A 68 15.38 9.49 -17.08
CA GLN A 68 16.48 9.29 -18.05
C GLN A 68 16.40 7.97 -18.86
N GLY A 69 15.24 7.31 -18.93
CA GLY A 69 14.99 6.25 -19.92
C GLY A 69 15.77 4.93 -19.78
N LYS A 70 16.71 4.80 -18.83
CA LYS A 70 17.59 3.61 -18.66
C LYS A 70 16.94 2.45 -17.90
N GLY A 71 15.64 2.21 -18.05
CA GLY A 71 14.94 1.06 -17.44
C GLY A 71 14.68 1.13 -15.92
N ARG A 72 15.20 2.14 -15.22
CA ARG A 72 15.05 2.33 -13.76
C ARG A 72 13.60 2.54 -13.32
N GLY A 73 12.77 3.21 -14.14
CA GLY A 73 11.34 3.39 -13.84
C GLY A 73 10.56 2.08 -13.70
N ARG A 74 10.88 1.05 -14.51
CA ARG A 74 10.23 -0.27 -14.39
C ARG A 74 10.57 -0.97 -13.07
N GLN A 75 11.80 -0.79 -12.58
CA GLN A 75 12.23 -1.37 -11.31
C GLN A 75 11.53 -0.70 -10.13
N VAL A 76 11.38 0.63 -10.17
CA VAL A 76 10.61 1.39 -9.17
C VAL A 76 9.16 0.91 -9.09
N ILE A 77 8.50 0.75 -10.25
CA ILE A 77 7.12 0.22 -10.31
C ILE A 77 7.08 -1.20 -9.74
N ALA A 78 8.06 -2.06 -10.07
CA ALA A 78 8.09 -3.42 -9.58
C ALA A 78 8.19 -3.48 -8.05
N VAL A 79 9.02 -2.63 -7.44
CA VAL A 79 9.12 -2.58 -5.97
C VAL A 79 7.87 -1.97 -5.36
N ALA A 80 7.37 -0.86 -5.92
CA ALA A 80 6.13 -0.21 -5.45
C ALA A 80 4.91 -1.14 -5.54
N ARG A 81 4.81 -2.00 -6.57
CA ARG A 81 3.76 -3.03 -6.68
C ARG A 81 3.76 -4.04 -5.54
N THR A 82 4.90 -4.22 -4.89
CA THR A 82 5.01 -5.13 -3.74
C THR A 82 4.87 -4.42 -2.40
N ALA A 83 4.84 -3.09 -2.41
CA ALA A 83 4.62 -2.27 -1.23
C ALA A 83 3.13 -2.17 -0.91
N ASP A 84 2.84 -2.05 0.38
CA ASP A 84 1.49 -1.92 0.93
C ASP A 84 1.15 -0.46 1.22
N LEU A 85 2.18 0.32 1.54
CA LEU A 85 2.10 1.72 1.89
C LEU A 85 3.35 2.43 1.39
N VAL A 86 3.18 3.66 0.92
CA VAL A 86 4.29 4.59 0.70
C VAL A 86 4.42 5.51 1.90
N LEU A 87 5.63 5.63 2.43
CA LEU A 87 5.99 6.62 3.44
C LEU A 87 6.80 7.72 2.76
N MET A 88 6.19 8.88 2.53
CA MET A 88 6.83 9.99 1.85
C MET A 88 7.40 10.98 2.87
N MET A 89 8.72 10.96 3.03
CA MET A 89 9.43 11.92 3.86
C MET A 89 9.66 13.25 3.15
N LEU A 90 9.25 14.31 3.84
CA LEU A 90 9.32 15.70 3.39
C LEU A 90 10.05 16.55 4.43
N ASP A 91 10.63 17.66 3.98
CA ASP A 91 11.22 18.65 4.86
C ASP A 91 10.15 19.68 5.24
N ALA A 92 9.87 19.83 6.53
CA ALA A 92 8.83 20.75 7.03
C ALA A 92 9.14 22.23 6.73
N THR A 93 10.39 22.57 6.43
CA THR A 93 10.78 23.94 6.03
C THR A 93 10.37 24.29 4.59
N LYS A 94 10.17 23.28 3.72
CA LYS A 94 9.79 23.43 2.30
C LYS A 94 8.74 22.38 1.89
N PRO A 95 7.59 22.34 2.57
CA PRO A 95 6.65 21.22 2.49
C PRO A 95 6.01 21.09 1.09
N ASP A 96 5.58 22.21 0.50
CA ASP A 96 4.81 22.21 -0.75
C ASP A 96 5.67 21.89 -1.98
N VAL A 97 6.93 22.35 -1.98
CA VAL A 97 7.85 22.14 -3.11
C VAL A 97 8.25 20.67 -3.20
N HIS A 98 8.68 20.07 -2.10
CA HIS A 98 9.13 18.68 -2.10
C HIS A 98 7.99 17.72 -2.39
N ARG A 99 6.81 17.97 -1.81
CA ARG A 99 5.63 17.14 -2.03
C ARG A 99 5.24 17.09 -3.51
N LYS A 100 5.09 18.26 -4.12
CA LYS A 100 4.61 18.37 -5.50
C LYS A 100 5.57 17.74 -6.51
N LEU A 101 6.87 17.89 -6.29
CA LEU A 101 7.89 17.25 -7.13
C LEU A 101 7.83 15.73 -7.05
N LEU A 102 7.78 15.16 -5.84
CA LEU A 102 7.71 13.70 -5.65
C LEU A 102 6.40 13.10 -6.15
N GLU A 103 5.27 13.78 -5.95
CA GLU A 103 3.98 13.37 -6.50
C GLU A 103 4.04 13.31 -8.03
N ASN A 104 4.57 14.34 -8.69
CA ASN A 104 4.70 14.38 -10.14
C ASN A 104 5.61 13.25 -10.67
N GLU A 105 6.73 12.97 -10.01
CA GLU A 105 7.63 11.89 -10.40
C GLU A 105 6.98 10.52 -10.27
N LEU A 106 6.27 10.27 -9.17
CA LEU A 106 5.55 9.02 -8.94
C LEU A 106 4.40 8.86 -9.94
N GLU A 107 3.69 9.95 -10.25
CA GLU A 107 2.64 9.95 -11.25
C GLU A 107 3.18 9.66 -12.66
N ALA A 108 4.32 10.22 -13.03
CA ALA A 108 4.99 9.96 -14.30
C ALA A 108 5.42 8.49 -14.46
N VAL A 109 5.77 7.84 -13.35
CA VAL A 109 6.11 6.41 -13.30
C VAL A 109 4.87 5.51 -13.25
N GLY A 110 3.65 6.07 -13.13
CA GLY A 110 2.39 5.32 -13.14
C GLY A 110 1.93 4.82 -11.77
N ILE A 111 2.46 5.42 -10.70
CA ILE A 111 1.99 5.23 -9.33
C ILE A 111 0.97 6.33 -9.03
N ARG A 112 -0.13 5.99 -8.36
CA ARG A 112 -1.20 6.90 -7.94
C ARG A 112 -1.32 6.82 -6.43
N LEU A 113 -1.01 7.92 -5.74
CA LEU A 113 -1.00 7.98 -4.29
C LEU A 113 -2.38 8.43 -3.77
N ASN A 114 -2.88 7.77 -2.72
CA ASN A 114 -4.13 8.11 -2.03
C ASN A 114 -5.36 8.25 -2.96
N LYS A 115 -5.35 7.57 -4.11
CA LYS A 115 -6.43 7.56 -5.09
C LYS A 115 -6.99 6.15 -5.21
N ASN A 116 -8.30 6.04 -5.38
CA ASN A 116 -8.95 4.79 -5.73
C ASN A 116 -8.86 4.55 -7.23
N LYS A 117 -8.91 3.28 -7.64
CA LYS A 117 -8.97 2.94 -9.06
C LYS A 117 -10.28 3.47 -9.66
N PRO A 118 -10.23 4.23 -10.77
CA PRO A 118 -11.44 4.76 -11.39
C PRO A 118 -12.41 3.65 -11.81
N ASN A 119 -13.70 3.86 -11.54
CA ASN A 119 -14.76 2.92 -11.88
C ASN A 119 -15.23 3.10 -13.34
N ILE A 120 -14.30 2.88 -14.26
CA ILE A 120 -14.56 2.94 -15.70
C ILE A 120 -14.46 1.53 -16.26
N TYR A 121 -15.52 1.05 -16.91
CA TYR A 121 -15.48 -0.18 -17.66
C TYR A 121 -14.88 0.09 -19.04
N PHE A 122 -13.77 -0.55 -19.35
CA PHE A 122 -13.11 -0.44 -20.65
C PHE A 122 -12.90 -1.84 -21.24
N LYS A 123 -13.39 -2.05 -22.46
CA LYS A 123 -13.19 -3.29 -23.21
C LYS A 123 -12.92 -3.02 -24.68
N GLN A 124 -11.73 -3.36 -25.15
CA GLN A 124 -11.38 -3.29 -26.56
C GLN A 124 -12.13 -4.38 -27.35
N LYS A 125 -12.70 -4.01 -28.50
CA LYS A 125 -13.43 -4.90 -29.41
C LYS A 125 -12.65 -5.08 -30.71
N LYS A 126 -12.95 -6.14 -31.46
CA LYS A 126 -12.34 -6.37 -32.79
C LYS A 126 -13.01 -5.51 -33.88
N THR A 127 -14.31 -5.28 -33.76
CA THR A 127 -15.16 -4.53 -34.70
C THR A 127 -16.29 -3.82 -33.93
N GLY A 128 -16.97 -2.87 -34.58
CA GLY A 128 -18.16 -2.20 -34.02
C GLY A 128 -17.95 -0.75 -33.56
N GLY A 129 -16.79 -0.15 -33.86
CA GLY A 129 -16.50 1.26 -33.55
C GLY A 129 -16.36 1.55 -32.06
N LEU A 130 -16.39 2.84 -31.73
CA LEU A 130 -16.34 3.33 -30.36
C LEU A 130 -17.77 3.46 -29.82
N LYS A 131 -18.07 2.71 -28.75
CA LYS A 131 -19.31 2.86 -27.99
C LYS A 131 -18.97 3.42 -26.63
N ILE A 132 -19.31 4.68 -26.41
CA ILE A 132 -19.13 5.38 -25.15
C ILE A 132 -20.51 5.53 -24.50
N THR A 133 -20.63 5.16 -23.24
CA THR A 133 -21.86 5.29 -22.47
C THR A 133 -21.53 5.84 -21.10
N SER A 134 -22.36 6.72 -20.57
CA SER A 134 -22.20 7.22 -19.21
C SER A 134 -23.43 6.91 -18.37
N MET A 135 -23.22 6.47 -17.13
CA MET A 135 -24.27 6.30 -16.12
C MET A 135 -24.44 7.53 -15.24
N VAL A 136 -23.49 8.47 -15.30
CA VAL A 136 -23.43 9.70 -14.48
C VAL A 136 -23.22 10.91 -15.40
N PRO A 137 -23.74 12.11 -15.06
CA PRO A 137 -23.38 13.33 -15.79
C PRO A 137 -21.88 13.56 -15.72
N LEU A 138 -21.21 13.61 -16.89
CA LEU A 138 -19.77 13.85 -16.98
C LEU A 138 -19.54 15.36 -17.05
N THR A 139 -18.79 15.90 -16.10
CA THR A 139 -18.41 17.32 -16.08
C THR A 139 -16.96 17.53 -16.49
N LYS A 140 -16.12 16.51 -16.28
CA LYS A 140 -14.67 16.59 -16.46
C LYS A 140 -14.18 16.04 -17.79
N ILE A 141 -14.99 15.23 -18.48
CA ILE A 141 -14.63 14.61 -19.76
C ILE A 141 -15.81 14.58 -20.73
N ASN A 142 -15.54 14.89 -21.99
CA ASN A 142 -16.52 14.87 -23.07
C ASN A 142 -16.33 13.64 -23.97
N GLU A 143 -17.39 13.24 -24.68
CA GLU A 143 -17.32 12.13 -25.64
C GLU A 143 -16.25 12.35 -26.71
N LYS A 144 -16.15 13.57 -27.27
CA LYS A 144 -15.10 13.93 -28.24
C LYS A 144 -13.69 13.76 -27.67
N MET A 145 -13.49 14.15 -26.40
CA MET A 145 -12.21 14.04 -25.73
C MET A 145 -11.83 12.58 -25.49
N THR A 146 -12.81 11.77 -25.07
CA THR A 146 -12.66 10.31 -24.93
C THR A 146 -12.28 9.65 -26.26
N GLN A 147 -12.90 10.07 -27.37
CA GLN A 147 -12.56 9.59 -28.70
C GLN A 147 -11.14 9.98 -29.12
N MET A 148 -10.73 11.24 -28.89
CA MET A 148 -9.38 11.71 -29.20
C MET A 148 -8.31 10.91 -28.44
N ILE A 149 -8.52 10.69 -27.13
CA ILE A 149 -7.61 9.88 -26.31
C ILE A 149 -7.51 8.46 -26.88
N LEU A 150 -8.63 7.80 -27.17
CA LEU A 150 -8.61 6.44 -27.72
C LEU A 150 -7.92 6.36 -29.08
N GLN A 151 -8.11 7.37 -29.95
CA GLN A 151 -7.45 7.45 -31.25
C GLN A 151 -5.92 7.62 -31.12
N GLU A 152 -5.46 8.41 -30.15
CA GLU A 152 -4.03 8.59 -29.87
C GLU A 152 -3.36 7.27 -29.46
N TYR A 153 -4.07 6.45 -28.67
CA TYR A 153 -3.66 5.08 -28.33
C TYR A 153 -3.92 4.05 -29.44
N LYS A 154 -4.33 4.48 -30.64
CA LYS A 154 -4.65 3.62 -31.81
C LYS A 154 -5.77 2.61 -31.55
N ILE A 155 -6.72 2.97 -30.69
CA ILE A 155 -7.88 2.16 -30.31
C ILE A 155 -9.12 2.67 -31.05
N PHE A 156 -9.50 1.99 -32.12
CA PHE A 156 -10.64 2.38 -32.95
C PHE A 156 -11.95 1.64 -32.62
N ASN A 157 -11.86 0.51 -31.91
CA ASN A 157 -13.00 -0.33 -31.56
C ASN A 157 -12.95 -0.64 -30.05
N ALA A 158 -13.85 -0.02 -29.27
CA ALA A 158 -13.89 -0.20 -27.83
C ALA A 158 -15.28 0.14 -27.26
N GLU A 159 -15.60 -0.49 -26.14
CA GLU A 159 -16.73 -0.14 -25.30
C GLU A 159 -16.23 0.46 -24.00
N VAL A 160 -16.71 1.67 -23.72
CA VAL A 160 -16.38 2.45 -22.53
C VAL A 160 -17.66 2.77 -21.80
N ILE A 161 -17.73 2.42 -20.51
CA ILE A 161 -18.85 2.78 -19.64
C ILE A 161 -18.29 3.54 -18.44
N PHE A 162 -18.63 4.82 -18.34
CA PHE A 162 -18.32 5.64 -17.18
C PHE A 162 -19.39 5.42 -16.10
N ARG A 163 -18.96 4.97 -14.91
CA ARG A 163 -19.84 4.79 -13.74
C ARG A 163 -19.65 5.88 -12.68
N GLU A 164 -18.72 6.80 -12.90
CA GLU A 164 -18.41 7.95 -12.06
C GLU A 164 -17.89 9.11 -12.92
N ASP A 165 -17.82 10.32 -12.35
CA ASP A 165 -17.32 11.52 -13.03
C ASP A 165 -15.78 11.59 -12.98
N SER A 166 -15.15 10.92 -13.96
CA SER A 166 -13.70 10.76 -14.07
C SER A 166 -13.03 11.83 -14.92
N THR A 167 -11.77 12.15 -14.61
CA THR A 167 -10.93 13.07 -15.41
C THR A 167 -10.36 12.38 -16.67
N PRO A 168 -9.86 13.17 -17.64
CA PRO A 168 -9.12 12.62 -18.78
C PRO A 168 -7.92 11.75 -18.36
N ASP A 169 -7.18 12.15 -17.32
CA ASP A 169 -6.03 11.41 -16.82
C ASP A 169 -6.43 10.06 -16.18
N GLU A 170 -7.54 10.05 -15.43
CA GLU A 170 -8.11 8.82 -14.86
C GLU A 170 -8.60 7.85 -15.95
N PHE A 171 -9.15 8.38 -17.05
CA PHE A 171 -9.50 7.57 -18.20
C PHE A 171 -8.24 6.99 -18.88
N ILE A 172 -7.20 7.80 -19.08
CA ILE A 172 -5.91 7.34 -19.60
C ILE A 172 -5.33 6.22 -18.73
N ASP A 173 -5.44 6.34 -17.40
CA ASP A 173 -4.98 5.30 -16.48
C ASP A 173 -5.67 3.95 -16.69
N VAL A 174 -6.98 3.97 -16.98
CA VAL A 174 -7.75 2.75 -17.28
C VAL A 174 -7.40 2.18 -18.65
N VAL A 175 -7.19 3.04 -19.66
CA VAL A 175 -6.85 2.62 -21.03
C VAL A 175 -5.44 2.04 -21.12
N VAL A 176 -4.44 2.71 -20.54
CA VAL A 176 -3.05 2.25 -20.53
C VAL A 176 -2.89 1.01 -19.64
N GLY A 177 -3.64 0.95 -18.55
CA GLY A 177 -3.51 -0.10 -17.55
C GLY A 177 -2.15 -0.09 -16.86
N GLY A 178 -1.86 -1.15 -16.09
CA GLY A 178 -0.57 -1.31 -15.40
C GLY A 178 -0.28 -0.32 -14.27
N ARG A 179 -1.18 0.62 -14.00
CA ARG A 179 -1.08 1.59 -12.90
C ARG A 179 -1.16 0.91 -11.53
N VAL A 180 -0.48 1.51 -10.56
CA VAL A 180 -0.45 1.03 -9.17
C VAL A 180 -1.07 2.10 -8.29
N TYR A 181 -2.09 1.72 -7.52
CA TYR A 181 -2.77 2.61 -6.57
C TYR A 181 -2.31 2.23 -5.18
N LEU A 182 -1.69 3.17 -4.46
CA LEU A 182 -1.12 2.94 -3.13
C LEU A 182 -1.60 4.03 -2.18
N ALA A 183 -1.84 3.64 -0.94
CA ALA A 183 -1.93 4.60 0.15
C ALA A 183 -0.55 5.24 0.37
N CYS A 184 -0.54 6.51 0.76
CA CYS A 184 0.67 7.27 1.04
C CYS A 184 0.49 8.09 2.32
N LEU A 185 1.42 7.93 3.25
CA LEU A 185 1.53 8.75 4.45
C LEU A 185 2.65 9.77 4.28
N TYR A 186 2.32 11.05 4.33
CA TYR A 186 3.29 12.15 4.24
C TYR A 186 3.89 12.43 5.61
N VAL A 187 5.21 12.35 5.73
CA VAL A 187 5.94 12.56 6.98
C VAL A 187 6.78 13.83 6.86
N TYR A 188 6.34 14.89 7.53
CA TYR A 188 7.04 16.17 7.58
C TYR A 188 8.06 16.14 8.72
N ASN A 189 9.34 16.00 8.37
CA ASN A 189 10.45 15.96 9.31
C ASN A 189 11.04 17.36 9.54
N LYS A 190 11.86 17.52 10.59
CA LYS A 190 12.51 18.78 11.01
C LYS A 190 11.55 19.82 11.56
N ILE A 191 10.53 19.38 12.30
CA ILE A 191 9.57 20.28 12.95
C ILE A 191 10.22 21.23 13.96
N ASP A 192 11.42 20.89 14.44
CA ASP A 192 12.28 21.72 15.30
C ASP A 192 12.74 23.03 14.64
N GLN A 193 12.62 23.16 13.31
CA GLN A 193 13.06 24.33 12.54
C GLN A 193 11.92 25.25 12.13
N ILE A 194 10.67 24.92 12.48
CA ILE A 194 9.48 25.69 12.13
C ILE A 194 8.70 26.11 13.37
N SER A 195 7.84 27.11 13.23
CA SER A 195 7.01 27.58 14.34
C SER A 195 5.90 26.58 14.68
N LEU A 196 5.40 26.62 15.91
CA LEU A 196 4.30 25.76 16.35
C LEU A 196 3.04 25.93 15.49
N GLN A 197 2.79 27.14 14.97
CA GLN A 197 1.68 27.44 14.06
C GLN A 197 1.81 26.67 12.73
N GLU A 198 3.03 26.61 12.18
CA GLU A 198 3.32 25.85 10.97
C GLU A 198 3.23 24.33 11.21
N VAL A 199 3.67 23.86 12.39
CA VAL A 199 3.53 22.46 12.78
C VAL A 199 2.06 22.06 12.83
N ASP A 200 1.22 22.85 13.48
CA ASP A 200 -0.24 22.61 13.57
C ASP A 200 -0.90 22.66 12.19
N ARG A 201 -0.51 23.62 11.33
CA ARG A 201 -0.97 23.69 9.93
C ARG A 201 -0.63 22.42 9.15
N LEU A 202 0.59 21.91 9.27
CA LEU A 202 1.03 20.69 8.60
C LEU A 202 0.36 19.44 9.18
N ALA A 203 0.19 19.35 10.50
CA ALA A 203 -0.42 18.21 11.18
C ALA A 203 -1.90 17.99 10.82
N ARG A 204 -2.62 19.07 10.49
CA ARG A 204 -4.04 19.04 10.09
C ARG A 204 -4.27 18.66 8.63
N GLN A 205 -3.21 18.52 7.83
CA GLN A 205 -3.37 18.11 6.44
C GLN A 205 -3.86 16.64 6.35
N PRO A 206 -4.53 16.25 5.26
CA PRO A 206 -4.91 14.86 5.07
C PRO A 206 -3.65 14.01 4.85
N HIS A 207 -3.64 12.83 5.46
CA HIS A 207 -2.54 11.86 5.35
C HIS A 207 -1.17 12.38 5.80
N SER A 208 -1.13 13.36 6.70
CA SER A 208 0.13 13.95 7.19
C SER A 208 0.47 13.54 8.63
N VAL A 209 1.76 13.36 8.89
CA VAL A 209 2.34 13.23 10.23
C VAL A 209 3.55 14.15 10.30
N VAL A 210 3.67 14.89 11.39
CA VAL A 210 4.79 15.80 11.67
C VAL A 210 5.74 15.13 12.66
N VAL A 211 7.05 15.12 12.41
CA VAL A 211 8.04 14.45 13.28
C VAL A 211 9.33 15.26 13.39
N SER A 212 10.11 15.03 14.45
CA SER A 212 11.53 15.38 14.47
C SER A 212 12.33 14.11 14.74
N CYS A 213 13.00 13.59 13.71
CA CYS A 213 13.85 12.41 13.87
C CYS A 213 15.06 12.70 14.78
N ASN A 214 15.57 13.93 14.75
CA ASN A 214 16.73 14.32 15.56
C ASN A 214 16.38 14.37 17.06
N LEU A 215 15.23 14.96 17.39
CA LEU A 215 14.76 15.07 18.77
C LEU A 215 13.88 13.88 19.21
N LYS A 216 13.68 12.90 18.34
CA LYS A 216 12.79 11.75 18.52
C LYS A 216 11.36 12.14 18.93
N LEU A 217 10.84 13.21 18.34
CA LEU A 217 9.49 13.71 18.62
C LEU A 217 8.47 13.06 17.67
N ASN A 218 7.33 12.64 18.23
CA ASN A 218 6.15 12.14 17.53
C ASN A 218 6.38 10.86 16.68
N LEU A 219 7.43 10.09 16.99
CA LEU A 219 7.75 8.83 16.31
C LEU A 219 6.79 7.70 16.70
N ASP A 220 6.30 7.72 17.92
CA ASP A 220 5.25 6.84 18.46
C ASP A 220 3.93 7.00 17.70
N TYR A 221 3.48 8.24 17.51
CA TYR A 221 2.29 8.54 16.71
C TYR A 221 2.47 8.17 15.24
N LEU A 222 3.68 8.35 14.69
CA LEU A 222 3.99 7.88 13.34
C LEU A 222 3.80 6.35 13.22
N LEU A 223 4.28 5.57 14.19
CA LEU A 223 4.10 4.11 14.21
C LEU A 223 2.63 3.71 14.34
N GLU A 224 1.87 4.40 15.19
CA GLU A 224 0.43 4.18 15.34
C GLU A 224 -0.30 4.46 14.02
N LYS A 225 -0.02 5.59 13.36
CA LYS A 225 -0.60 5.91 12.06
C LYS A 225 -0.18 4.93 10.97
N LEU A 226 1.07 4.49 10.98
CA LEU A 226 1.54 3.50 10.03
C LEU A 226 0.78 2.17 10.20
N TRP A 227 0.54 1.74 11.44
CA TRP A 227 -0.28 0.56 11.75
C TRP A 227 -1.71 0.69 11.22
N ASP A 228 -2.36 1.83 11.45
CA ASP A 228 -3.72 2.10 10.97
C ASP A 228 -3.81 2.04 9.44
N TYR A 229 -2.82 2.61 8.73
CA TYR A 229 -2.78 2.62 7.27
C TYR A 229 -2.53 1.25 6.66
N LEU A 230 -1.69 0.43 7.31
CA LEU A 230 -1.44 -0.93 6.86
C LEU A 230 -2.67 -1.84 7.02
N ASN A 231 -3.63 -1.45 7.87
CA ASN A 231 -4.88 -2.16 8.10
C ASN A 231 -4.64 -3.66 8.37
N LEU A 232 -3.71 -3.94 9.29
CA LEU A 232 -3.32 -5.29 9.67
C LEU A 232 -4.28 -5.84 10.73
N ILE A 233 -4.53 -7.14 10.66
CA ILE A 233 -5.27 -7.89 11.66
C ILE A 233 -4.33 -8.89 12.33
N GLN A 234 -4.47 -9.05 13.64
CA GLN A 234 -3.77 -10.08 14.40
C GLN A 234 -4.77 -11.18 14.68
N VAL A 235 -4.47 -12.41 14.28
CA VAL A 235 -5.35 -13.57 14.48
C VAL A 235 -4.60 -14.64 15.26
N PHE A 236 -5.24 -15.16 16.29
CA PHE A 236 -4.65 -16.16 17.17
C PHE A 236 -5.01 -17.57 16.71
N THR A 237 -4.10 -18.51 16.91
CA THR A 237 -4.36 -19.92 16.59
C THR A 237 -4.58 -20.74 17.85
N LYS A 238 -5.42 -21.76 17.72
CA LYS A 238 -5.72 -22.67 18.82
C LYS A 238 -5.61 -24.12 18.38
N LYS A 239 -4.90 -24.93 19.16
CA LYS A 239 -4.85 -26.39 18.99
C LYS A 239 -6.03 -27.05 19.68
N ARG A 240 -6.47 -28.20 19.14
CA ARG A 240 -7.58 -28.98 19.73
C ARG A 240 -7.20 -29.41 21.15
N GLY A 241 -8.06 -29.11 22.12
CA GLY A 241 -7.87 -29.48 23.53
C GLY A 241 -6.93 -28.56 24.32
N GLN A 242 -6.34 -27.53 23.70
CA GLN A 242 -5.49 -26.55 24.36
C GLN A 242 -6.16 -25.18 24.43
N LYS A 243 -5.69 -24.32 25.34
CA LYS A 243 -6.06 -22.91 25.35
C LYS A 243 -5.47 -22.22 24.12
N PRO A 244 -6.09 -21.14 23.62
CA PRO A 244 -5.49 -20.35 22.54
C PRO A 244 -4.16 -19.76 23.00
N ASP A 245 -3.21 -19.72 22.08
CA ASP A 245 -1.98 -18.96 22.28
C ASP A 245 -2.29 -17.49 21.96
N LEU A 246 -2.20 -16.63 22.97
CA LEU A 246 -2.46 -15.20 22.85
C LEU A 246 -1.17 -14.37 22.78
N ASP A 247 -0.02 -15.02 22.94
CA ASP A 247 1.29 -14.37 22.91
C ASP A 247 1.80 -14.32 21.45
N GLU A 248 1.62 -15.40 20.69
CA GLU A 248 2.03 -15.50 19.28
C GLU A 248 0.84 -15.40 18.31
N GLY A 249 0.40 -14.17 18.04
CA GLY A 249 -0.60 -13.89 17.02
C GLY A 249 -0.03 -13.88 15.60
N ILE A 250 -0.74 -14.47 14.64
CA ILE A 250 -0.39 -14.38 13.21
C ILE A 250 -0.91 -13.06 12.67
N ILE A 251 -0.02 -12.25 12.11
CA ILE A 251 -0.39 -10.99 11.47
C ILE A 251 -0.77 -11.23 10.02
N LEU A 252 -1.92 -10.69 9.64
CA LEU A 252 -2.49 -10.77 8.29
C LEU A 252 -3.04 -9.41 7.88
N ARG A 253 -3.43 -9.28 6.62
CA ARG A 253 -4.12 -8.08 6.14
C ARG A 253 -5.60 -8.17 6.43
N ASN A 254 -6.25 -7.05 6.69
CA ASN A 254 -7.70 -7.01 6.72
C ASN A 254 -8.30 -7.52 5.40
N GLY A 255 -9.39 -8.30 5.48
CA GLY A 255 -9.94 -9.06 4.35
C GLY A 255 -9.28 -10.42 4.12
N SER A 256 -8.28 -10.80 4.92
CA SER A 256 -7.70 -12.15 4.86
C SER A 256 -8.71 -13.20 5.33
N THR A 257 -8.65 -14.35 4.68
CA THR A 257 -9.54 -15.48 4.95
C THR A 257 -8.85 -16.58 5.75
N VAL A 258 -9.63 -17.56 6.21
CA VAL A 258 -9.11 -18.78 6.86
C VAL A 258 -8.09 -19.52 5.98
N GLU A 259 -8.26 -19.48 4.65
CA GLU A 259 -7.27 -20.03 3.71
C GLU A 259 -5.89 -19.35 3.84
N HIS A 260 -5.87 -18.03 4.01
CA HIS A 260 -4.64 -17.27 4.18
C HIS A 260 -3.90 -17.66 5.47
N ILE A 261 -4.64 -17.91 6.56
CA ILE A 261 -4.06 -18.49 7.79
C ILE A 261 -3.46 -19.85 7.52
N CYS A 262 -4.17 -20.72 6.81
CA CYS A 262 -3.66 -22.06 6.51
C CYS A 262 -2.33 -21.99 5.78
N HIS A 263 -2.21 -21.12 4.77
CA HIS A 263 -0.96 -20.90 4.04
C HIS A 263 0.15 -20.24 4.88
N SER A 264 -0.21 -19.40 5.85
CA SER A 264 0.75 -18.80 6.80
C SER A 264 1.38 -19.86 7.70
N ILE A 265 0.57 -20.79 8.22
CA ILE A 265 1.05 -21.89 9.07
C ILE A 265 1.84 -22.92 8.25
N HIS A 266 1.25 -23.44 7.17
CA HIS A 266 1.91 -24.43 6.31
C HIS A 266 1.24 -24.53 4.93
N ARG A 267 2.03 -24.52 3.85
CA ARG A 267 1.52 -24.50 2.45
C ARG A 267 0.49 -25.61 2.14
N SER A 268 0.64 -26.81 2.71
CA SER A 268 -0.29 -27.93 2.47
C SER A 268 -1.51 -27.97 3.39
N LEU A 269 -1.62 -27.06 4.37
CA LEU A 269 -2.68 -27.13 5.37
C LEU A 269 -4.05 -26.75 4.78
N ALA A 270 -4.07 -25.86 3.79
CA ALA A 270 -5.29 -25.43 3.12
C ALA A 270 -6.02 -26.59 2.42
N SER A 271 -5.29 -27.52 1.78
CA SER A 271 -5.89 -28.67 1.08
C SER A 271 -6.43 -29.75 2.02
N GLN A 272 -5.85 -29.85 3.22
CA GLN A 272 -6.24 -30.78 4.28
C GLN A 272 -7.32 -30.21 5.21
N CYS A 273 -7.63 -28.93 5.12
CA CYS A 273 -8.64 -28.28 5.94
C CYS A 273 -10.05 -28.74 5.52
N LYS A 274 -10.83 -29.26 6.48
CA LYS A 274 -12.24 -29.59 6.31
C LYS A 274 -13.13 -28.40 6.66
N CYS A 275 -12.87 -27.80 7.81
CA CYS A 275 -13.51 -26.59 8.30
C CYS A 275 -12.62 -25.92 9.36
N ALA A 276 -12.92 -24.69 9.71
CA ALA A 276 -12.31 -24.03 10.86
C ALA A 276 -13.37 -23.70 11.91
N LEU A 277 -13.00 -23.76 13.18
CA LEU A 277 -13.77 -23.21 14.29
C LEU A 277 -13.20 -21.83 14.60
N VAL A 278 -14.06 -20.82 14.59
CA VAL A 278 -13.66 -19.43 14.87
C VAL A 278 -14.40 -18.92 16.10
N TRP A 279 -13.65 -18.25 16.98
CA TRP A 279 -14.18 -17.46 18.09
C TRP A 279 -13.80 -16.01 17.84
N GLY A 280 -14.76 -15.09 17.90
CA GLY A 280 -14.48 -13.67 17.77
C GLY A 280 -15.60 -12.90 17.10
N THR A 281 -15.29 -11.71 16.58
CA THR A 281 -16.28 -10.77 16.06
C THR A 281 -16.66 -11.04 14.60
N SER A 282 -15.88 -11.87 13.88
CA SER A 282 -16.22 -12.25 12.49
C SER A 282 -17.38 -13.24 12.40
N VAL A 283 -17.73 -13.91 13.49
CA VAL A 283 -18.79 -14.92 13.55
C VAL A 283 -19.97 -14.43 14.38
N LYS A 284 -21.17 -14.89 14.05
CA LYS A 284 -22.39 -14.52 14.80
C LYS A 284 -22.51 -15.30 16.12
N PHE A 285 -21.97 -16.52 16.15
CA PHE A 285 -21.96 -17.39 17.32
C PHE A 285 -20.54 -17.82 17.63
N SER A 286 -20.16 -17.84 18.91
CA SER A 286 -18.80 -18.17 19.33
C SER A 286 -18.80 -19.48 20.15
N PRO A 287 -18.17 -20.58 19.68
CA PRO A 287 -17.58 -20.77 18.34
C PRO A 287 -18.58 -21.06 17.23
N GLN A 288 -18.18 -20.80 15.99
CA GLN A 288 -18.91 -21.21 14.78
C GLN A 288 -17.99 -21.95 13.80
N HIS A 289 -18.55 -22.96 13.12
CA HIS A 289 -17.88 -23.62 12.00
C HIS A 289 -17.94 -22.75 10.74
N VAL A 290 -16.79 -22.49 10.14
CA VAL A 290 -16.64 -21.69 8.94
C VAL A 290 -15.82 -22.42 7.88
N GLY A 291 -16.00 -22.02 6.62
CA GLY A 291 -15.22 -22.51 5.48
C GLY A 291 -13.94 -21.71 5.26
N LEU A 292 -13.17 -22.10 4.24
CA LEU A 292 -11.90 -21.45 3.88
C LEU A 292 -12.04 -19.98 3.43
N ASN A 293 -13.18 -19.63 2.84
CA ASN A 293 -13.46 -18.28 2.32
C ASN A 293 -13.97 -17.30 3.39
N HIS A 294 -14.12 -17.74 4.64
CA HIS A 294 -14.57 -16.87 5.72
C HIS A 294 -13.52 -15.80 6.01
N VAL A 295 -13.94 -14.53 6.01
CA VAL A 295 -13.09 -13.36 6.30
C VAL A 295 -12.97 -13.22 7.81
N LEU A 296 -11.73 -13.04 8.27
CA LEU A 296 -11.41 -12.96 9.69
C LEU A 296 -11.28 -11.51 10.13
N HIS A 297 -11.56 -11.27 11.41
CA HIS A 297 -11.42 -9.97 12.05
C HIS A 297 -10.24 -9.95 13.02
N HIS A 298 -9.83 -8.75 13.41
CA HIS A 298 -8.77 -8.54 14.39
C HIS A 298 -9.13 -9.20 15.73
N HIS A 299 -8.15 -9.91 16.31
CA HIS A 299 -8.25 -10.72 17.53
C HIS A 299 -9.19 -11.93 17.47
N ASP A 300 -9.57 -12.39 16.28
CA ASP A 300 -10.22 -13.69 16.17
C ASP A 300 -9.27 -14.82 16.61
N VAL A 301 -9.85 -15.91 17.12
CA VAL A 301 -9.15 -17.15 17.45
C VAL A 301 -9.61 -18.21 16.47
N VAL A 302 -8.67 -18.91 15.82
CA VAL A 302 -8.96 -19.90 14.78
C VAL A 302 -8.38 -21.26 15.16
N GLN A 303 -9.22 -22.30 15.12
CA GLN A 303 -8.81 -23.70 15.23
C GLN A 303 -9.12 -24.43 13.93
N ILE A 304 -8.07 -24.92 13.26
CA ILE A 304 -8.19 -25.64 11.99
C ILE A 304 -8.59 -27.10 12.27
N VAL A 305 -9.65 -27.57 11.61
CA VAL A 305 -10.09 -28.96 11.65
C VAL A 305 -9.66 -29.64 10.35
N LYS A 306 -8.75 -30.61 10.47
CA LYS A 306 -8.30 -31.42 9.33
C LYS A 306 -9.37 -32.44 8.93
N LYS A 307 -9.34 -32.85 7.66
CA LYS A 307 -10.16 -33.94 7.12
C LYS A 307 -9.94 -35.24 7.85
#